data_AF-A0A9E3Z244-F1
#
_entry.id   AF-A0A9E3Z244-F1
#
_cell.length_a   1.000
_cell.length_b   1.000
_cell.length_c   1.000
_cell.angle_alpha   90.00
_cell.angle_beta   90.00
_cell.angle_gamma   90.00
#
_symmetry.space_group_name_H-M   'P 1'
#
loop_
_entity.id
_entity.type
_entity.pdbx_description
1 polymer ?
#
loop_
_entity_poly.entity_id
_entity_poly.type
_entity_poly.pdbx_seq_one_letter_code
_entity_poly.pdbx_strand_id
1 'polypeptide(L)'
;PKGTQWRNEDLWRKMGTGTHMALEPLQLQAHPESLDEHVANVASLPSPPPFLSLSPLMHGAGFMTALLMIAQGVPVATVSGQRFDADATLTFIKRHGVACVALVGDAFAAPLLAALDERADEALIASLGVMISSGAALGPATRAGLHRHNPALVVVDTLGSSESSGFAMATGEPGVFKPQRGVRVCGCWTMSCATWPRAVTPSA
;
A
#
# COMPACT_ATOMS: atom_id res chain seq x y z
N PRO A 1 3.36 -24.42 -1.00
CA PRO A 1 4.12 -23.13 -1.02
C PRO A 1 4.88 -22.95 0.29
N LYS A 2 6.22 -22.84 0.24
CA LYS A 2 7.02 -22.60 1.45
C LYS A 2 6.74 -21.17 1.91
N GLY A 3 5.93 -21.01 2.96
CA GLY A 3 5.61 -19.71 3.52
C GLY A 3 6.83 -19.09 4.20
N THR A 4 7.08 -17.81 3.95
CA THR A 4 8.09 -17.06 4.71
C THR A 4 7.66 -17.00 6.17
N GLN A 5 8.54 -17.39 7.08
CA GLN A 5 8.34 -17.20 8.51
C GLN A 5 9.12 -15.96 8.95
N TRP A 6 8.43 -15.06 9.63
CA TRP A 6 9.02 -13.90 10.27
C TRP A 6 8.89 -14.06 11.79
N ARG A 7 9.92 -13.64 12.53
CA ARG A 7 9.73 -13.32 13.94
C ARG A 7 8.96 -12.00 14.00
N ASN A 8 7.97 -11.90 14.89
CA ASN A 8 7.13 -10.70 15.00
C ASN A 8 7.98 -9.43 15.21
N GLU A 9 9.05 -9.51 16.01
CA GLU A 9 9.95 -8.38 16.25
C GLU A 9 10.71 -7.91 15.01
N ASP A 10 11.15 -8.85 14.15
CA ASP A 10 11.86 -8.51 12.92
C ASP A 10 10.91 -7.83 11.93
N LEU A 11 9.69 -8.35 11.82
CA LEU A 11 8.65 -7.79 10.98
C LEU A 11 8.27 -6.38 11.43
N TRP A 12 8.08 -6.18 12.73
CA TRP A 12 7.74 -4.90 13.34
C TRP A 12 8.80 -3.82 13.07
N ARG A 13 10.07 -4.16 13.27
CA ARG A 13 11.19 -3.26 12.99
C ARG A 13 11.33 -2.99 11.50
N LYS A 14 11.21 -4.03 10.67
CA LYS A 14 11.33 -3.94 9.21
C LYS A 14 10.24 -3.04 8.60
N MET A 15 9.01 -3.13 9.10
CA MET A 15 7.89 -2.31 8.63
C MET A 15 7.85 -0.91 9.25
N GLY A 16 8.73 -0.59 10.20
CA GLY A 16 8.74 0.72 10.85
C GLY A 16 7.49 1.00 11.69
N THR A 17 6.85 -0.06 12.23
CA THR A 17 5.53 0.01 12.86
C THR A 17 5.44 0.99 14.03
N GLY A 18 6.53 1.20 14.76
CA GLY A 18 6.56 2.11 15.91
C GLY A 18 6.79 3.59 15.56
N THR A 19 7.07 3.95 14.31
CA THR A 19 7.58 5.30 13.96
C THR A 19 6.98 5.91 12.70
N HIS A 20 6.14 5.19 11.95
CA HIS A 20 5.63 5.64 10.65
C HIS A 20 4.10 5.74 10.59
N MET A 21 3.57 6.30 9.50
CA MET A 21 2.14 6.31 9.17
C MET A 21 1.28 6.94 10.28
N ALA A 22 0.41 6.16 10.95
CA ALA A 22 -0.49 6.69 11.96
C ALA A 22 0.23 7.25 13.20
N LEU A 23 1.50 6.90 13.42
CA LEU A 23 2.32 7.45 14.50
C LEU A 23 3.20 8.63 14.09
N GLU A 24 3.17 9.06 12.82
CA GLU A 24 3.93 10.22 12.34
C GLU A 24 3.75 11.48 13.22
N PRO A 25 2.54 11.83 13.73
CA PRO A 25 2.36 13.02 14.54
C PRO A 25 3.21 13.05 15.83
N LEU A 26 3.65 11.90 16.33
CA LEU A 26 4.52 11.80 17.51
C LEU A 26 5.99 12.08 17.18
N GLN A 27 6.36 12.10 15.89
CA GLN A 27 7.71 12.40 15.40
C GLN A 27 8.82 11.57 16.08
N LEU A 28 8.51 10.31 16.41
CA LEU A 28 9.43 9.40 17.08
C LEU A 28 10.65 9.10 16.19
N GLN A 29 11.85 9.26 16.74
CA GLN A 29 13.11 9.06 16.02
C GLN A 29 13.59 7.59 16.07
N ALA A 30 13.03 6.79 16.98
CA ALA A 30 13.36 5.40 17.18
C ALA A 30 12.12 4.60 17.58
N HIS A 31 12.19 3.28 17.41
CA HIS A 31 11.14 2.39 17.88
C HIS A 31 11.03 2.44 19.42
N PRO A 32 9.81 2.33 19.97
CA PRO A 32 9.61 2.18 21.41
C PRO A 32 10.43 1.02 21.97
N GLU A 33 10.92 1.17 23.21
CA GLU A 33 11.75 0.15 23.88
C GLU A 33 10.90 -1.01 24.41
N SER A 34 9.59 -0.78 24.60
CA SER A 34 8.64 -1.78 25.10
C SER A 34 7.29 -1.73 24.37
N LEU A 35 6.51 -2.81 24.48
CA LEU A 35 5.13 -2.82 23.98
C LEU A 35 4.24 -1.83 24.75
N ASP A 36 4.45 -1.68 26.06
CA ASP A 36 3.63 -0.77 26.89
C ASP A 36 3.81 0.68 26.46
N GLU A 37 5.05 1.09 26.16
CA GLU A 37 5.34 2.40 25.59
C GLU A 37 4.66 2.59 24.23
N HIS A 38 4.71 1.58 23.36
CA HIS A 38 4.03 1.63 22.07
C HIS A 38 2.50 1.76 22.22
N VAL A 39 1.89 1.01 23.13
CA VAL A 39 0.45 1.09 23.43
C VAL A 39 0.10 2.49 23.96
N ALA A 40 0.92 3.05 24.85
CA ALA A 40 0.73 4.42 25.35
C ALA A 40 0.82 5.46 24.22
N ASN A 41 1.77 5.30 23.29
CA ASN A 41 1.92 6.15 22.12
C ASN A 41 0.67 6.10 21.23
N VAL A 42 0.19 4.90 20.89
CA VAL A 42 -1.05 4.72 20.12
C VAL A 42 -2.26 5.36 20.84
N ALA A 43 -2.38 5.14 22.14
CA ALA A 43 -3.50 5.66 22.94
C ALA A 43 -3.47 7.19 23.11
N SER A 44 -2.30 7.82 22.94
CA SER A 44 -2.16 9.29 23.01
C SER A 44 -2.70 10.02 21.78
N LEU A 45 -2.97 9.29 20.70
CA LEU A 45 -3.47 9.84 19.43
C LEU A 45 -4.98 9.65 19.30
N PRO A 46 -5.66 10.53 18.54
CA PRO A 46 -7.06 10.32 18.21
C PRO A 46 -7.22 9.04 17.37
N SER A 47 -8.39 8.39 17.50
CA SER A 47 -8.69 7.22 16.68
C SER A 47 -8.61 7.56 15.19
N PRO A 48 -7.74 6.89 14.43
CA PRO A 48 -7.54 7.21 13.02
C PRO A 48 -8.71 6.66 12.18
N PRO A 49 -8.95 7.25 10.99
CA PRO A 49 -9.89 6.71 10.03
C PRO A 49 -9.49 5.29 9.60
N PRO A 50 -10.47 4.45 9.19
CA PRO A 50 -10.20 3.06 8.86
C PRO A 50 -9.35 2.91 7.59
N PHE A 51 -8.53 1.86 7.61
CA PHE A 51 -7.87 1.31 6.43
C PHE A 51 -8.76 0.23 5.80
N LEU A 52 -8.94 0.26 4.48
CA LEU A 52 -9.72 -0.72 3.75
C LEU A 52 -8.81 -1.64 2.92
N SER A 53 -8.83 -2.94 3.21
CA SER A 53 -8.12 -3.93 2.42
C SER A 53 -9.05 -4.55 1.38
N LEU A 54 -8.85 -4.22 0.10
CA LEU A 54 -9.56 -4.84 -1.03
C LEU A 54 -8.79 -6.04 -1.58
N SER A 55 -7.46 -5.99 -1.47
CA SER A 55 -6.62 -7.13 -1.84
C SER A 55 -6.89 -8.34 -0.90
N PRO A 56 -6.95 -9.57 -1.42
CA PRO A 56 -7.17 -10.75 -0.58
C PRO A 56 -6.07 -10.90 0.49
N LEU A 57 -6.47 -11.03 1.76
CA LEU A 57 -5.55 -11.16 2.90
C LEU A 57 -4.72 -12.45 2.91
N MET A 58 -4.99 -13.39 2.01
CA MET A 58 -4.11 -14.54 1.78
C MET A 58 -2.83 -14.16 1.01
N HIS A 59 -2.76 -12.96 0.41
CA HIS A 59 -1.57 -12.43 -0.26
C HIS A 59 -0.84 -11.43 0.64
N GLY A 60 0.48 -11.30 0.42
CA GLY A 60 1.35 -10.50 1.29
C GLY A 60 1.01 -9.00 1.35
N ALA A 61 0.59 -8.38 0.25
CA ALA A 61 0.39 -6.92 0.21
C ALA A 61 -0.67 -6.43 1.20
N GLY A 62 -1.92 -6.87 1.05
CA GLY A 62 -3.01 -6.48 1.95
C GLY A 62 -2.81 -6.96 3.38
N PHE A 63 -2.25 -8.17 3.55
CA PHE A 63 -2.02 -8.76 4.85
C PHE A 63 -0.98 -7.98 5.67
N MET A 64 0.17 -7.67 5.08
CA MET A 64 1.25 -6.97 5.76
C MET A 64 0.86 -5.54 6.11
N THR A 65 0.16 -4.83 5.21
CA THR A 65 -0.39 -3.52 5.52
C THR A 65 -1.45 -3.59 6.62
N ALA A 66 -2.34 -4.59 6.60
CA ALA A 66 -3.33 -4.77 7.67
C ALA A 66 -2.66 -4.99 9.04
N LEU A 67 -1.63 -5.83 9.12
CA LEU A 67 -0.86 -6.03 10.36
C LEU A 67 -0.21 -4.74 10.86
N LEU A 68 0.40 -3.97 9.96
CA LEU A 68 0.96 -2.65 10.28
C LEU A 68 -0.11 -1.70 10.82
N MET A 69 -1.27 -1.62 10.17
CA MET A 69 -2.36 -0.72 10.55
C MET A 69 -2.94 -1.08 11.93
N ILE A 70 -3.24 -2.35 12.18
CA ILE A 70 -3.75 -2.83 13.49
C ILE A 70 -2.75 -2.50 14.59
N ALA A 71 -1.47 -2.75 14.34
CA ALA A 71 -0.41 -2.48 15.30
C ALA A 71 -0.30 -0.99 15.67
N GLN A 72 -0.79 -0.08 14.83
CA GLN A 72 -0.78 1.36 15.07
C GLN A 72 -2.13 1.90 15.56
N GLY A 73 -3.05 1.00 15.97
CA GLY A 73 -4.39 1.38 16.42
C GLY A 73 -5.33 1.79 15.29
N VAL A 74 -4.98 1.52 14.03
CA VAL A 74 -5.82 1.81 12.87
C VAL A 74 -6.86 0.70 12.69
N PRO A 75 -8.16 1.02 12.63
CA PRO A 75 -9.18 0.03 12.31
C PRO A 75 -8.97 -0.52 10.89
N VAL A 76 -8.98 -1.84 10.74
CA VAL A 76 -8.88 -2.50 9.43
C VAL A 76 -10.23 -3.06 9.04
N ALA A 77 -10.72 -2.62 7.89
CA ALA A 77 -11.96 -3.06 7.29
C ALA A 77 -11.72 -3.92 6.04
N THR A 78 -12.67 -4.80 5.76
CA THR A 78 -12.84 -5.52 4.50
C THR A 78 -14.28 -5.33 4.03
N VAL A 79 -14.50 -5.44 2.72
CA VAL A 79 -15.85 -5.38 2.15
C VAL A 79 -16.45 -6.78 2.19
N SER A 80 -17.70 -6.91 2.65
CA SER A 80 -18.39 -8.19 2.74
C SER A 80 -18.81 -8.69 1.36
N GLY A 81 -18.68 -10.01 1.13
CA GLY A 81 -19.13 -10.65 -0.11
C GLY A 81 -18.17 -11.74 -0.57
N GLN A 82 -18.64 -12.63 -1.44
CA GLN A 82 -17.76 -13.64 -2.08
C GLN A 82 -17.03 -13.10 -3.31
N ARG A 83 -17.51 -11.98 -3.87
CA ARG A 83 -16.97 -11.33 -5.06
C ARG A 83 -16.80 -9.85 -4.79
N PHE A 84 -15.89 -9.23 -5.54
CA PHE A 84 -15.68 -7.80 -5.47
C PHE A 84 -16.87 -7.04 -6.04
N ASP A 85 -17.33 -6.04 -5.30
CA ASP A 85 -18.45 -5.15 -5.64
C ASP A 85 -17.95 -3.70 -5.50
N ALA A 86 -17.84 -3.01 -6.64
CA ALA A 86 -17.29 -1.66 -6.69
C ALA A 86 -18.23 -0.64 -6.03
N ASP A 87 -19.54 -0.74 -6.25
CA ASP A 87 -20.53 0.20 -5.69
C ASP A 87 -20.65 0.08 -4.17
N ALA A 88 -20.69 -1.16 -3.66
CA ALA A 88 -20.68 -1.40 -2.24
C ALA A 88 -19.39 -0.87 -1.60
N THR A 89 -18.25 -1.04 -2.28
CA THR A 89 -16.95 -0.53 -1.84
C THR A 89 -16.92 1.00 -1.77
N LEU A 90 -17.36 1.69 -2.83
CA LEU A 90 -17.40 3.16 -2.87
C LEU A 90 -18.35 3.73 -1.82
N THR A 91 -19.52 3.10 -1.66
CA THR A 91 -20.49 3.46 -0.62
C THR A 91 -19.89 3.28 0.77
N PHE A 92 -19.14 2.18 1.00
CA PHE A 92 -18.44 1.94 2.25
C PHE A 92 -17.37 3.01 2.53
N ILE A 93 -16.54 3.35 1.53
CA ILE A 93 -15.50 4.38 1.64
C ILE A 93 -16.12 5.71 2.09
N LYS A 94 -17.15 6.18 1.39
CA LYS A 94 -17.87 7.42 1.71
C LYS A 94 -18.51 7.37 3.11
N ARG A 95 -19.21 6.28 3.43
CA ARG A 95 -19.94 6.13 4.69
C ARG A 95 -19.02 6.13 5.90
N HIS A 96 -17.85 5.49 5.79
CA HIS A 96 -16.94 5.28 6.92
C HIS A 96 -15.75 6.25 6.93
N GLY A 97 -15.66 7.17 5.96
CA GLY A 97 -14.56 8.11 5.87
C GLY A 97 -13.21 7.39 5.77
N VAL A 98 -13.14 6.33 4.97
CA VAL A 98 -11.90 5.57 4.76
C VAL A 98 -10.83 6.53 4.24
N ALA A 99 -9.64 6.49 4.83
CA ALA A 99 -8.52 7.37 4.45
C ALA A 99 -7.46 6.67 3.62
N CYS A 100 -7.34 5.34 3.76
CA CYS A 100 -6.37 4.54 3.04
C CYS A 100 -6.98 3.24 2.54
N VAL A 101 -6.69 2.88 1.29
CA VAL A 101 -7.14 1.62 0.69
C VAL A 101 -5.97 0.87 0.05
N ALA A 102 -5.93 -0.46 0.19
CA ALA A 102 -5.00 -1.32 -0.53
C ALA A 102 -5.71 -2.22 -1.54
N LEU A 103 -5.22 -2.23 -2.78
CA LEU A 103 -5.77 -2.99 -3.90
C LEU A 103 -4.68 -3.56 -4.83
N VAL A 104 -5.10 -4.33 -5.84
CA VAL A 104 -4.20 -4.98 -6.80
C VAL A 104 -4.43 -4.40 -8.20
N GLY A 105 -3.69 -3.35 -8.55
CA GLY A 105 -3.69 -2.72 -9.87
C GLY A 105 -5.07 -2.47 -10.48
N ASP A 106 -5.13 -2.49 -11.82
CA ASP A 106 -6.36 -2.22 -12.57
C ASP A 106 -7.46 -3.27 -12.37
N ALA A 107 -7.13 -4.48 -11.90
CA ALA A 107 -8.12 -5.52 -11.64
C ALA A 107 -9.19 -5.08 -10.63
N PHE A 108 -8.82 -4.24 -9.66
CA PHE A 108 -9.73 -3.63 -8.70
C PHE A 108 -10.00 -2.15 -9.01
N ALA A 109 -8.99 -1.43 -9.49
CA ALA A 109 -9.12 0.01 -9.70
C ALA A 109 -9.96 0.37 -10.93
N ALA A 110 -9.95 -0.43 -12.00
CA ALA A 110 -10.75 -0.15 -13.18
C ALA A 110 -12.27 -0.30 -12.93
N PRO A 111 -12.76 -1.37 -12.26
CA PRO A 111 -14.16 -1.43 -11.84
C PRO A 111 -14.57 -0.29 -10.89
N LEU A 112 -13.69 0.11 -9.97
CA LEU A 112 -13.94 1.28 -9.11
C LEU A 112 -14.08 2.57 -9.92
N LEU A 113 -13.18 2.79 -10.89
CA LEU A 113 -13.23 3.95 -11.74
C LEU A 113 -14.49 3.98 -12.60
N ALA A 114 -14.92 2.84 -13.14
CA ALA A 114 -16.17 2.76 -13.90
C ALA A 114 -17.39 3.17 -13.04
N ALA A 115 -17.50 2.61 -11.83
CA ALA A 115 -18.58 2.97 -10.90
C ALA A 115 -18.49 4.44 -10.42
N LEU A 116 -17.28 4.98 -10.27
CA LEU A 116 -17.07 6.40 -9.99
C LEU A 116 -17.54 7.28 -11.15
N ASP A 117 -17.21 6.92 -12.39
CA ASP A 117 -17.62 7.67 -13.58
C ASP A 117 -19.15 7.64 -13.76
N GLU A 118 -19.82 6.54 -13.40
CA GLU A 118 -21.30 6.44 -13.39
C GLU A 118 -21.97 7.28 -12.30
N ARG A 119 -21.26 7.55 -11.20
CA ARG A 119 -21.75 8.27 -10.01
C ARG A 119 -20.93 9.52 -9.74
N ALA A 120 -20.52 10.21 -10.79
CA ALA A 120 -19.54 11.29 -10.74
C ALA A 120 -20.00 12.52 -9.93
N ASP A 121 -21.30 12.67 -9.70
CA ASP A 121 -21.89 13.70 -8.84
C ASP A 121 -21.74 13.39 -7.34
N GLU A 122 -21.41 12.14 -7.00
CA GLU A 122 -21.13 11.73 -5.63
C GLU A 122 -19.63 11.77 -5.34
N ALA A 123 -19.23 12.56 -4.33
CA ALA A 123 -17.86 12.61 -3.82
C ALA A 123 -17.45 11.33 -3.05
N LEU A 124 -17.46 10.17 -3.72
CA LEU A 124 -17.38 8.84 -3.12
C LEU A 124 -16.01 8.51 -2.53
N ILE A 125 -14.94 9.08 -3.08
CA ILE A 125 -13.56 8.85 -2.63
C ILE A 125 -12.90 10.11 -2.05
N ALA A 126 -13.68 11.13 -1.71
CA ALA A 126 -13.14 12.39 -1.21
C ALA A 126 -12.39 12.26 0.13
N SER A 127 -12.71 11.24 0.93
CA SER A 127 -12.00 10.94 2.18
C SER A 127 -10.66 10.23 1.98
N LEU A 128 -10.42 9.63 0.81
CA LEU A 128 -9.18 8.89 0.55
C LEU A 128 -8.01 9.85 0.40
N GLY A 129 -7.04 9.75 1.32
CA GLY A 129 -5.73 10.40 1.18
C GLY A 129 -4.75 9.54 0.41
N VAL A 130 -4.80 8.21 0.58
CA VAL A 130 -3.83 7.28 0.01
C VAL A 130 -4.49 6.05 -0.59
N MET A 131 -4.08 5.67 -1.81
CA MET A 131 -4.40 4.39 -2.43
C MET A 131 -3.11 3.63 -2.72
N ILE A 132 -2.98 2.45 -2.12
CA ILE A 132 -1.82 1.57 -2.26
C ILE A 132 -2.18 0.48 -3.27
N SER A 133 -1.46 0.42 -4.37
CA SER A 133 -1.56 -0.64 -5.37
C SER A 133 -0.33 -1.54 -5.27
N SER A 134 -0.53 -2.86 -5.20
CA SER A 134 0.58 -3.81 -5.10
C SER A 134 0.24 -5.14 -5.78
N GLY A 135 1.25 -5.81 -6.33
CA GLY A 135 1.11 -7.08 -7.06
C GLY A 135 0.79 -6.94 -8.56
N ALA A 136 0.29 -5.77 -8.97
CA ALA A 136 0.17 -5.37 -10.37
C ALA A 136 0.33 -3.84 -10.46
N ALA A 137 0.93 -3.35 -11.55
CA ALA A 137 1.02 -1.92 -11.79
C ALA A 137 -0.36 -1.33 -12.10
N LEU A 138 -0.64 -0.14 -11.58
CA LEU A 138 -1.82 0.63 -11.95
C LEU A 138 -1.62 1.32 -13.30
N GLY A 139 -2.59 1.18 -14.20
CA GLY A 139 -2.53 1.78 -15.53
C GLY A 139 -2.56 3.32 -15.48
N PRO A 140 -1.86 4.02 -16.39
CA PRO A 140 -1.86 5.49 -16.45
C PRO A 140 -3.26 6.08 -16.62
N ALA A 141 -4.11 5.44 -17.42
CA ALA A 141 -5.49 5.89 -17.67
C ALA A 141 -6.35 5.78 -16.40
N THR A 142 -6.25 4.65 -15.68
CA THR A 142 -6.97 4.43 -14.42
C THR A 142 -6.52 5.42 -13.35
N ARG A 143 -5.20 5.61 -13.20
CA ARG A 143 -4.61 6.60 -12.30
C ARG A 143 -5.14 8.01 -12.59
N ALA A 144 -5.08 8.43 -13.86
CA ALA A 144 -5.60 9.73 -14.27
C ALA A 144 -7.09 9.88 -13.97
N GLY A 145 -7.87 8.82 -14.20
CA GLY A 145 -9.30 8.80 -13.86
C GLY A 145 -9.58 8.97 -12.37
N LEU A 146 -8.86 8.23 -11.51
CA LEU A 146 -8.98 8.37 -10.07
C LEU A 146 -8.66 9.80 -9.60
N HIS A 147 -7.64 10.43 -10.18
CA HIS A 147 -7.30 11.82 -9.87
C HIS A 147 -8.34 12.84 -10.35
N ARG A 148 -9.16 12.53 -11.38
CA ARG A 148 -10.29 13.41 -11.72
C ARG A 148 -11.33 13.46 -10.60
N HIS A 149 -11.57 12.33 -9.95
CA HIS A 149 -12.54 12.20 -8.85
C HIS A 149 -11.99 12.68 -7.51
N ASN A 150 -10.67 12.57 -7.29
CA ASN A 150 -10.00 13.13 -6.13
C ASN A 150 -8.57 13.62 -6.50
N PRO A 151 -8.40 14.91 -6.80
CA PRO A 151 -7.10 15.49 -7.16
C PRO A 151 -6.04 15.40 -6.05
N ALA A 152 -6.47 15.32 -4.78
CA ALA A 152 -5.57 15.23 -3.63
C ALA A 152 -5.14 13.79 -3.31
N LEU A 153 -5.74 12.78 -3.96
CA LEU A 153 -5.43 11.37 -3.74
C LEU A 153 -3.97 11.09 -4.07
N VAL A 154 -3.23 10.50 -3.12
CA VAL A 154 -1.89 9.98 -3.38
C VAL A 154 -1.99 8.50 -3.76
N VAL A 155 -1.60 8.17 -4.98
CA VAL A 155 -1.60 6.79 -5.46
C VAL A 155 -0.18 6.23 -5.47
N VAL A 156 0.07 5.23 -4.62
CA VAL A 156 1.36 4.58 -4.42
C VAL A 156 1.33 3.18 -5.03
N ASP A 157 2.10 2.94 -6.10
CA ASP A 157 2.36 1.56 -6.55
C ASP A 157 3.57 1.01 -5.80
N THR A 158 3.45 -0.18 -5.23
CA THR A 158 4.53 -0.85 -4.50
C THR A 158 4.82 -2.19 -5.13
N LEU A 159 6.11 -2.48 -5.32
CA LEU A 159 6.59 -3.81 -5.69
C LEU A 159 7.21 -4.45 -4.47
N GLY A 160 6.81 -5.67 -4.14
CA GLY A 160 7.22 -6.36 -2.93
C GLY A 160 6.90 -7.85 -3.02
N SER A 161 7.55 -8.64 -2.16
CA SER A 161 7.15 -10.01 -1.86
C SER A 161 7.01 -10.19 -0.35
N SER A 162 6.30 -11.23 0.08
CA SER A 162 6.22 -11.62 1.51
C SER A 162 7.60 -11.85 2.15
N GLU A 163 8.58 -12.23 1.34
CA GLU A 163 9.97 -12.50 1.68
C GLU A 163 10.77 -11.22 1.98
N SER A 164 10.34 -10.06 1.47
CA SER A 164 11.11 -8.81 1.55
C SER A 164 10.37 -7.66 2.21
N SER A 165 9.05 -7.78 2.41
CA SER A 165 8.18 -6.70 2.89
C SER A 165 8.34 -5.39 2.10
N GLY A 166 8.48 -5.51 0.77
CA GLY A 166 8.67 -4.39 -0.15
C GLY A 166 10.07 -4.35 -0.79
N PHE A 167 10.13 -4.00 -2.07
CA PHE A 167 11.35 -3.83 -2.88
C PHE A 167 11.50 -2.40 -3.39
N ALA A 168 10.40 -1.79 -3.83
CA ALA A 168 10.42 -0.48 -4.46
C ALA A 168 9.05 0.21 -4.35
N MET A 169 9.08 1.54 -4.35
CA MET A 169 7.88 2.39 -4.44
C MET A 169 7.90 3.11 -5.77
N ALA A 170 6.76 3.22 -6.44
CA ALA A 170 6.64 3.99 -7.66
C ALA A 170 6.84 5.48 -7.40
N THR A 171 7.38 6.17 -8.39
CA THR A 171 7.40 7.63 -8.42
C THR A 171 6.02 8.16 -8.84
N GLY A 172 5.86 9.48 -8.93
CA GLY A 172 4.68 10.07 -9.55
C GLY A 172 4.51 9.71 -11.04
N GLU A 173 5.52 9.09 -11.66
CA GLU A 173 5.48 8.62 -13.04
C GLU A 173 5.03 7.14 -13.08
N PRO A 174 3.97 6.80 -13.84
CA PRO A 174 3.47 5.43 -13.93
C PRO A 174 4.54 4.44 -14.41
N GLY A 175 4.66 3.31 -13.72
CA GLY A 175 5.58 2.23 -14.09
C GLY A 175 7.06 2.50 -13.75
N VAL A 176 7.39 3.65 -13.18
CA VAL A 176 8.76 3.96 -12.74
C VAL A 176 8.89 3.71 -11.24
N PHE A 177 9.74 2.76 -10.86
CA PHE A 177 9.93 2.35 -9.47
C PHE A 177 11.29 2.80 -8.92
N LYS A 178 11.29 3.40 -7.74
CA LYS A 178 12.50 3.70 -6.96
C LYS A 178 12.77 2.58 -5.96
N PRO A 179 13.94 1.89 -6.06
CA PRO A 179 14.30 0.85 -5.12
C PRO A 179 14.48 1.41 -3.71
N GLN A 180 14.06 0.65 -2.69
CA GLN A 180 14.30 1.01 -1.29
C GLN A 180 15.79 0.91 -0.94
N ARG A 181 16.20 1.59 0.15
CA ARG A 181 17.58 1.55 0.65
C ARG A 181 18.02 0.10 0.89
N GLY A 182 19.16 -0.29 0.29
CA GLY A 182 19.72 -1.64 0.39
C GLY A 182 19.24 -2.62 -0.69
N VAL A 183 18.27 -2.26 -1.52
CA VAL A 183 17.86 -3.04 -2.70
C VAL A 183 18.81 -2.72 -3.86
N ARG A 184 19.41 -3.76 -4.45
CA ARG A 184 20.20 -3.65 -5.68
C ARG A 184 19.39 -4.19 -6.85
N VAL A 185 19.30 -3.39 -7.91
CA VAL A 185 18.65 -3.79 -9.16
C VAL A 185 19.71 -4.51 -10.02
N CYS A 186 19.63 -5.84 -10.08
CA CYS A 186 20.49 -6.64 -10.95
C CYS A 186 19.83 -6.78 -12.34
N GLY A 187 20.09 -5.82 -13.22
CA GLY A 187 19.63 -5.83 -14.62
C GLY A 187 18.61 -4.76 -14.97
N CYS A 188 18.63 -4.33 -16.24
CA CYS A 188 17.72 -3.32 -16.78
C CYS A 188 16.34 -3.95 -17.06
N TRP A 189 15.30 -3.53 -16.34
CA TRP A 189 13.91 -3.86 -16.64
C TRP A 189 13.33 -2.86 -17.64
N THR A 190 14.00 -2.70 -18.79
CA THR A 190 13.35 -2.16 -19.98
C THR A 190 13.23 -3.32 -20.96
N MET A 191 12.00 -3.58 -21.44
CA MET A 191 11.78 -4.45 -22.59
C MET A 191 12.36 -3.79 -23.83
N SER A 192 13.69 -3.82 -23.97
CA SER A 192 14.37 -3.61 -25.25
C SER A 192 15.59 -4.52 -25.25
N CYS A 193 15.35 -5.75 -25.67
CA CYS A 193 16.38 -6.76 -25.86
C CYS A 193 17.19 -6.39 -27.12
N ALA A 194 18.27 -5.65 -26.98
CA ALA A 194 19.33 -5.59 -27.99
C ALA A 194 20.65 -5.13 -27.38
N THR A 195 21.67 -5.97 -27.56
CA THR A 195 23.12 -5.75 -27.37
C THR A 195 23.65 -5.59 -25.94
N TRP A 196 24.08 -6.72 -25.36
CA TRP A 196 25.00 -6.80 -24.23
C TRP A 196 26.47 -6.77 -24.67
N PRO A 197 27.37 -6.03 -23.98
CA PRO A 197 28.75 -6.44 -23.77
C PRO A 197 28.87 -7.33 -22.52
N ARG A 198 29.79 -8.30 -22.56
CA ARG A 198 30.01 -9.33 -21.53
C ARG A 198 30.30 -8.76 -20.14
N ALA A 199 29.81 -9.48 -19.12
CA ALA A 199 30.06 -9.25 -17.71
C ALA A 199 31.55 -9.15 -17.37
N VAL A 200 31.91 -8.15 -16.56
CA VAL A 200 33.21 -8.05 -15.88
C VAL A 200 33.07 -8.71 -14.51
N THR A 201 33.83 -9.77 -14.29
CA THR A 201 34.00 -10.42 -12.97
C THR A 201 34.82 -9.51 -12.03
N PRO A 202 34.55 -9.49 -10.72
CA PRO A 202 35.38 -8.73 -9.77
C PRO A 202 36.72 -9.44 -9.55
N SER A 203 37.82 -8.68 -9.60
CA SER A 203 39.11 -9.11 -9.09
C SER A 203 39.12 -9.10 -7.56
N ALA A 204 39.93 -10.01 -7.00
CA ALA A 204 40.10 -10.34 -5.58
C ALA A 204 40.32 -9.15 -4.63
#